data_AF-A0AAF3FPH7-F1
#
_entry.id   AF-A0AAF3FPH7-F1
#
_cell.length_a   1.000
_cell.length_b   1.000
_cell.length_c   1.000
_cell.angle_alpha   90.00
_cell.angle_beta   90.00
_cell.angle_gamma   90.00
#
_symmetry.space_group_name_H-M   'P 1'
#
loop_
_entity.id
_entity.type
_entity.pdbx_description
1 polymer ?
#
loop_
_entity_poly.entity_id
_entity_poly.type
_entity_poly.pdbx_seq_one_letter_code
_entity_poly.pdbx_strand_id
1 'polypeptide(L)'
;MDINFRNVSGTYYLDIELFTRDYQQSGSYIALAFADHPEMWSSFVSECSSMIGTETMTPKISYNNNRPENIRINGLTQDDMSKLLTNFILTEADGQILCKFTQQINNLPFKNDLIYSYKEEDEKYLLFARGATSLSGLTMHNYNEKVASTYKTKIRRIFGVDCPSGFDYFPDWQLCIGSTLKEGDGWTANEQSCFIEGGNLVTIHDAFYNNFIGMTALKQMGSYRVMIGLKQNGTVWEWVDGSAFDYQRWAPGEPSNKDGDEDCAYLDPNNNNWYSGECFYLTNFLCQIPLVLNK
;
A
#
# COMPACT_ATOMS: atom_id res chain seq x y z
N MET A 1 -1.70 0.11 3.30
CA MET A 1 -0.85 1.31 3.13
C MET A 1 -1.22 1.87 1.78
N ASP A 2 -1.26 3.19 1.65
CA ASP A 2 -1.47 3.85 0.36
C ASP A 2 -0.36 4.88 0.14
N ILE A 3 0.09 5.02 -1.10
CA ILE A 3 1.21 5.88 -1.49
C ILE A 3 0.83 6.53 -2.81
N ASN A 4 0.57 7.84 -2.77
CA ASN A 4 0.23 8.63 -3.94
C ASN A 4 1.34 9.63 -4.24
N PHE A 5 1.58 9.94 -5.51
CA PHE A 5 2.57 10.94 -5.90
C PHE A 5 1.91 12.10 -6.61
N ARG A 6 2.40 13.31 -6.37
CA ARG A 6 1.92 14.52 -7.04
C ARG A 6 3.08 15.29 -7.63
N ASN A 7 2.94 15.72 -8.88
CA ASN A 7 3.86 16.68 -9.49
C ASN A 7 3.20 18.06 -9.51
N VAL A 8 3.83 19.03 -8.87
CA VAL A 8 3.41 20.44 -8.94
C VAL A 8 4.57 21.24 -9.53
N SER A 9 4.42 21.63 -10.81
CA SER A 9 5.38 22.46 -11.53
C SER A 9 6.82 21.93 -11.50
N GLY A 10 7.00 20.62 -11.66
CA GLY A 10 8.30 19.95 -11.66
C GLY A 10 8.80 19.53 -10.27
N THR A 11 8.08 19.90 -9.20
CA THR A 11 8.35 19.45 -7.84
C THR A 11 7.53 18.20 -7.55
N TYR A 12 8.19 17.12 -7.16
CA TYR A 12 7.54 15.86 -6.82
C TYR A 12 7.29 15.77 -5.31
N TYR A 13 6.07 15.39 -4.99
CA TYR A 13 5.57 15.12 -3.66
C TYR A 13 5.07 13.69 -3.58
N LEU A 14 5.15 13.14 -2.38
CA LEU A 14 4.72 11.81 -2.03
C LEU A 14 3.73 11.92 -0.87
N ASP A 15 2.46 11.64 -1.12
CA ASP A 15 1.43 11.48 -0.09
C ASP A 15 1.48 10.03 0.41
N ILE A 16 1.88 9.87 1.66
CA ILE A 16 2.08 8.57 2.30
C ILE A 16 0.96 8.37 3.30
N GLU A 17 0.28 7.23 3.21
CA GLU A 17 -0.68 6.74 4.19
C GLU A 17 -0.20 5.42 4.79
N LEU A 18 0.44 5.51 5.95
CA LEU A 18 0.90 4.35 6.71
C LEU A 18 -0.20 3.92 7.69
N PHE A 19 -0.70 2.71 7.54
CA PHE A 19 -1.65 2.12 8.49
C PHE A 19 -1.05 0.86 9.13
N THR A 20 -1.31 0.67 10.43
CA THR A 20 -1.09 -0.62 11.10
C THR A 20 -2.19 -0.86 12.11
N ARG A 21 -2.49 -2.14 12.31
CA ARG A 21 -3.24 -2.63 13.48
C ARG A 21 -2.26 -3.04 14.57
N ASP A 22 -2.77 -3.27 15.77
CA ASP A 22 -2.01 -3.67 16.96
C ASP A 22 -1.00 -2.58 17.41
N TYR A 23 -1.38 -1.32 17.25
CA TYR A 23 -0.54 -0.19 17.65
C TYR A 23 -0.38 -0.12 19.18
N GLN A 24 0.86 -0.03 19.65
CA GLN A 24 1.18 0.33 21.03
C GLN A 24 1.32 1.85 21.12
N GLN A 25 0.49 2.51 21.95
CA GLN A 25 0.39 3.99 22.07
C GLN A 25 1.71 4.75 22.26
N SER A 26 2.80 4.08 22.64
CA SER A 26 4.13 4.67 22.64
C SER A 26 5.16 3.62 22.28
N GLY A 27 6.25 4.05 21.66
CA GLY A 27 7.36 3.17 21.42
C GLY A 27 7.24 2.36 20.14
N SER A 28 6.70 2.93 19.08
CA SER A 28 6.54 2.21 17.81
C SER A 28 6.86 3.07 16.59
N TYR A 29 7.23 2.41 15.49
CA TYR A 29 7.38 3.02 14.17
C TYR A 29 6.65 2.24 13.09
N ILE A 30 6.32 2.94 12.00
CA ILE A 30 5.88 2.39 10.73
C ILE A 30 6.64 3.15 9.65
N ALA A 31 7.24 2.45 8.71
CA ALA A 31 8.28 2.97 7.84
C ALA A 31 8.14 2.47 6.40
N LEU A 32 8.47 3.36 5.47
CA LEU A 32 8.55 3.16 4.03
C LEU A 32 9.96 3.50 3.57
N ALA A 33 10.55 2.68 2.70
CA ALA A 33 11.81 2.99 2.05
C ALA A 33 11.79 2.68 0.55
N PHE A 34 12.52 3.51 -0.20
CA PHE A 34 12.90 3.26 -1.58
C PHE A 34 14.37 2.83 -1.59
N ALA A 35 14.64 1.57 -1.90
CA ALA A 35 15.95 0.95 -1.72
C ALA A 35 16.49 0.35 -3.02
N ASP A 36 17.81 0.20 -3.11
CA ASP A 36 18.48 -0.47 -4.24
C ASP A 36 18.64 -1.99 -4.03
N HIS A 37 18.29 -2.49 -2.85
CA HIS A 37 18.39 -3.89 -2.42
C HIS A 37 17.13 -4.30 -1.61
N PRO A 38 16.84 -5.61 -1.49
CA PRO A 38 15.60 -6.11 -0.88
C PRO A 38 15.47 -5.91 0.64
N GLU A 39 16.49 -5.40 1.32
CA GLU A 39 16.47 -5.12 2.75
C GLU A 39 16.48 -3.60 3.03
N MET A 40 15.88 -3.15 4.14
CA MET A 40 15.74 -1.71 4.44
C MET A 40 17.01 -1.05 5.02
N TRP A 41 18.08 -1.82 5.24
CA TRP A 41 19.39 -1.27 5.61
C TRP A 41 19.94 -0.32 4.55
N SER A 42 20.86 0.58 4.88
CA SER A 42 21.42 1.57 3.94
C SER A 42 20.43 2.46 3.13
N SER A 43 19.14 2.50 3.46
CA SER A 43 18.11 3.17 2.63
C SER A 43 17.60 4.47 3.23
N PHE A 44 17.02 5.31 2.37
CA PHE A 44 16.21 6.46 2.80
C PHE A 44 14.86 5.96 3.32
N VAL A 45 14.49 6.42 4.50
CA VAL A 45 13.30 5.95 5.21
C VAL A 45 12.41 7.14 5.56
N SER A 46 11.20 7.09 5.03
CA SER A 46 10.07 7.93 5.41
C SER A 46 9.23 7.14 6.42
N GLU A 47 9.07 7.66 7.63
CA GLU A 47 8.42 6.91 8.69
C GLU A 47 7.52 7.78 9.55
N CYS A 48 6.54 7.15 10.18
CA CYS A 48 5.90 7.69 11.37
C CYS A 48 6.44 6.94 12.59
N SER A 49 7.02 7.66 13.55
CA SER A 49 7.57 7.05 14.76
C SER A 49 7.31 7.85 16.02
N SER A 50 7.19 7.14 17.14
CA SER A 50 7.06 7.64 18.51
C SER A 50 8.12 7.01 19.39
N MET A 51 8.71 7.75 20.34
CA MET A 51 9.61 7.23 21.36
C MET A 51 8.83 6.85 22.62
N ILE A 52 9.27 5.80 23.34
CA ILE A 52 8.60 5.31 24.55
C ILE A 52 8.48 6.45 25.56
N GLY A 53 7.24 6.79 25.95
CA GLY A 53 6.93 7.75 27.03
C GLY A 53 7.35 9.20 26.80
N THR A 54 7.84 9.56 25.60
CA THR A 54 8.42 10.90 25.35
C THR A 54 7.83 11.61 24.14
N GLU A 55 7.32 10.88 23.14
CA GLU A 55 6.79 11.47 21.90
C GLU A 55 5.52 10.77 21.45
N THR A 56 4.61 11.54 20.84
CA THR A 56 3.52 11.00 20.03
C THR A 56 4.05 10.61 18.63
N MET A 57 3.27 9.83 17.88
CA MET A 57 3.62 9.46 16.53
C MET A 57 3.66 10.70 15.63
N THR A 58 4.79 10.94 14.96
CA THR A 58 4.92 12.02 13.97
C THR A 58 5.72 11.54 12.76
N PRO A 59 5.50 12.14 11.57
CA PRO A 59 6.27 11.81 10.39
C PRO A 59 7.70 12.34 10.56
N LYS A 60 8.67 11.54 10.16
CA LYS A 60 10.10 11.82 10.26
C LYS A 60 10.80 11.18 9.07
N ILE A 61 11.93 11.76 8.70
CA ILE A 61 12.80 11.19 7.66
C ILE A 61 14.10 10.78 8.33
N SER A 62 14.59 9.64 7.89
CA SER A 62 15.72 8.98 8.49
C SER A 62 16.44 8.14 7.44
N TYR A 63 17.63 7.69 7.79
CA TYR A 63 18.40 6.81 6.93
C TYR A 63 19.13 5.80 7.79
N ASN A 64 19.30 4.61 7.22
CA ASN A 64 20.11 3.58 7.86
C ASN A 64 21.55 3.70 7.36
N ASN A 65 22.54 3.67 8.27
CA ASN A 65 23.98 3.75 7.94
C ASN A 65 24.72 2.42 8.17
N ASN A 66 24.01 1.29 8.06
CA ASN A 66 24.52 -0.06 8.33
C ASN A 66 24.91 -0.28 9.81
N ARG A 67 24.29 0.47 10.72
CA ARG A 67 24.40 0.29 12.18
C ARG A 67 23.02 -0.03 12.79
N PRO A 68 22.95 -0.55 14.02
CA PRO A 68 21.69 -0.88 14.70
C PRO A 68 20.88 0.33 15.18
N GLU A 69 20.90 1.40 14.40
CA GLU A 69 20.24 2.66 14.68
C GLU A 69 19.67 3.21 13.38
N ASN A 70 18.46 3.76 13.44
CA ASN A 70 17.94 4.57 12.35
C ASN A 70 18.24 6.04 12.67
N ILE A 71 18.97 6.71 11.76
CA ILE A 71 19.59 8.01 12.02
C ILE A 71 18.73 9.11 11.39
N ARG A 72 18.43 10.15 12.17
CA ARG A 72 17.78 11.36 11.65
C ARG A 72 18.72 12.06 10.68
N ILE A 73 18.17 12.64 9.60
CA ILE A 73 18.98 13.40 8.67
C ILE A 73 19.59 14.61 9.41
N ASN A 74 20.89 14.58 9.62
CA ASN A 74 21.62 15.64 10.32
C ASN A 74 21.66 16.91 9.46
N GLY A 75 21.56 18.07 10.12
CA GLY A 75 21.65 19.37 9.47
C GLY A 75 20.32 19.92 8.92
N LEU A 76 19.20 19.22 9.11
CA LEU A 76 17.86 19.76 8.85
C LEU A 76 17.35 20.50 10.09
N THR A 77 16.95 21.76 9.91
CA THR A 77 16.26 22.52 10.95
C THR A 77 14.80 22.08 11.06
N GLN A 78 14.12 22.52 12.13
CA GLN A 78 12.69 22.28 12.27
C GLN A 78 11.86 22.94 11.14
N ASP A 79 12.33 24.09 10.64
CA ASP A 79 11.73 24.78 9.49
C ASP A 79 11.91 23.95 8.20
N ASP A 80 13.10 23.39 7.98
CA ASP A 80 13.38 22.50 6.85
C ASP A 80 12.45 21.27 6.87
N MET A 81 12.29 20.65 8.05
CA MET A 81 11.39 19.51 8.23
C MET A 81 9.93 19.88 7.98
N SER A 82 9.48 21.07 8.40
CA SER A 82 8.09 21.53 8.19
C SER A 82 7.75 21.82 6.72
N LYS A 83 8.77 22.16 5.92
CA LYS A 83 8.62 22.33 4.46
C LYS A 83 8.66 20.99 3.73
N LEU A 84 9.50 20.09 4.23
CA LEU A 84 9.69 18.77 3.64
C LEU A 84 8.52 17.83 3.92
N LEU A 85 7.95 17.89 5.12
CA LEU A 85 6.83 17.06 5.58
C LEU A 85 5.62 17.95 5.90
N THR A 86 4.58 17.86 5.09
CA THR A 86 3.37 18.69 5.18
C THR A 86 2.11 17.81 5.29
N ASN A 87 0.95 18.44 5.54
CA ASN A 87 -0.37 17.78 5.58
C ASN A 87 -0.43 16.56 6.53
N PHE A 88 0.27 16.62 7.65
CA PHE A 88 0.28 15.54 8.62
C PHE A 88 -1.09 15.36 9.27
N ILE A 89 -1.62 14.14 9.21
CA ILE A 89 -2.83 13.70 9.90
C ILE A 89 -2.51 12.39 10.62
N LEU A 90 -2.90 12.33 11.89
CA LEU A 90 -2.85 11.10 12.68
C LEU A 90 -4.27 10.76 13.12
N THR A 91 -4.74 9.58 12.74
CA THR A 91 -6.00 9.03 13.23
C THR A 91 -5.71 7.79 14.07
N GLU A 92 -6.25 7.75 15.28
CA GLU A 92 -6.16 6.62 16.20
C GLU A 92 -7.57 6.16 16.55
N ALA A 93 -7.90 4.90 16.23
CA ALA A 93 -9.20 4.31 16.55
C ALA A 93 -9.04 2.79 16.73
N ASP A 94 -9.61 2.23 17.80
CA ASP A 94 -9.71 0.78 18.03
C ASP A 94 -8.40 -0.01 17.85
N GLY A 95 -7.29 0.53 18.36
CA GLY A 95 -5.96 -0.12 18.25
C GLY A 95 -5.33 -0.03 16.85
N GLN A 96 -5.93 0.74 15.96
CA GLN A 96 -5.43 1.04 14.63
C GLN A 96 -4.92 2.48 14.60
N ILE A 97 -3.83 2.67 13.85
CA ILE A 97 -3.30 3.99 13.57
C ILE A 97 -3.18 4.19 12.07
N LEU A 98 -3.59 5.36 11.60
CA LEU A 98 -3.42 5.84 10.25
C LEU A 98 -2.61 7.13 10.31
N CYS A 99 -1.39 7.08 9.77
CA CYS A 99 -0.48 8.20 9.68
C CYS A 99 -0.40 8.67 8.23
N LYS A 100 -0.96 9.84 7.93
CA LYS A 100 -0.92 10.46 6.60
C LYS A 100 0.01 11.66 6.60
N PHE A 101 0.85 11.79 5.59
CA PHE A 101 1.69 12.98 5.41
C PHE A 101 2.16 13.13 3.96
N THR A 102 2.46 14.35 3.55
CA THR A 102 3.06 14.65 2.25
C THR A 102 4.55 14.92 2.41
N GLN A 103 5.40 14.20 1.69
CA GLN A 103 6.84 14.40 1.63
C GLN A 103 7.28 14.96 0.27
N GLN A 104 8.03 16.06 0.25
CA GLN A 104 8.70 16.50 -0.97
C GLN A 104 9.95 15.63 -1.26
N ILE A 105 10.12 15.16 -2.48
CA ILE A 105 11.23 14.25 -2.85
C ILE A 105 12.11 14.78 -3.98
N ASN A 106 11.64 15.74 -4.77
CA ASN A 106 12.46 16.41 -5.79
C ASN A 106 12.41 17.93 -5.62
N ASN A 107 13.39 18.61 -6.23
CA ASN A 107 13.55 20.07 -6.14
C ASN A 107 13.49 20.57 -4.69
N LEU A 108 14.14 19.82 -3.80
CA LEU A 108 14.13 20.07 -2.37
C LEU A 108 14.49 21.54 -2.09
N PRO A 109 13.89 22.17 -1.07
CA PRO A 109 14.17 23.56 -0.73
C PRO A 109 15.63 23.80 -0.27
N PHE A 110 16.40 22.72 -0.09
CA PHE A 110 17.81 22.71 0.30
C PHE A 110 18.52 21.50 -0.34
N LYS A 111 19.85 21.58 -0.46
CA LYS A 111 20.65 20.46 -0.98
C LYS A 111 20.76 19.36 0.09
N ASN A 112 20.33 18.15 -0.24
CA ASN A 112 20.46 16.99 0.64
C ASN A 112 20.55 15.71 -0.20
N ASP A 113 21.64 14.97 -0.06
CA ASP A 113 21.86 13.70 -0.77
C ASP A 113 21.34 12.49 0.04
N LEU A 114 20.73 12.75 1.20
CA LEU A 114 20.16 11.76 2.11
C LEU A 114 18.62 11.70 2.07
N ILE A 115 18.00 12.36 1.10
CA ILE A 115 16.56 12.27 0.82
C ILE A 115 16.41 11.63 -0.56
N TYR A 116 15.51 10.66 -0.66
CA TYR A 116 15.23 10.03 -1.95
C TYR A 116 14.78 11.08 -2.97
N SER A 117 15.41 11.08 -4.15
CA SER A 117 15.01 11.88 -5.30
C SER A 117 14.52 10.95 -6.40
N TYR A 118 13.25 11.11 -6.78
CA TYR A 118 12.62 10.33 -7.83
C TYR A 118 13.23 10.62 -9.20
N LYS A 119 13.43 9.56 -9.99
CA LYS A 119 13.66 9.62 -11.43
C LYS A 119 12.75 8.62 -12.14
N GLU A 120 12.29 8.98 -13.33
CA GLU A 120 11.27 8.23 -14.06
C GLU A 120 11.72 6.79 -14.38
N GLU A 121 13.01 6.63 -14.65
CA GLU A 121 13.67 5.37 -14.96
C GLU A 121 14.07 4.54 -13.72
N ASP A 122 13.93 5.08 -12.51
CA ASP A 122 14.34 4.39 -11.29
C ASP A 122 13.54 3.10 -11.09
N GLU A 123 14.27 2.02 -10.84
CA GLU A 123 13.72 0.76 -10.36
C GLU A 123 14.23 0.56 -8.93
N LYS A 124 13.32 0.64 -7.96
CA LYS A 124 13.66 0.53 -6.53
C LYS A 124 12.86 -0.58 -5.89
N TYR A 125 13.41 -1.12 -4.81
CA TYR A 125 12.65 -1.89 -3.85
C TYR A 125 11.81 -0.94 -3.01
N LEU A 126 10.50 -1.17 -3.02
CA LEU A 126 9.58 -0.57 -2.07
C LEU A 126 9.54 -1.48 -0.86
N LEU A 127 10.02 -0.96 0.26
CA LEU A 127 10.20 -1.71 1.50
C LEU A 127 9.32 -1.13 2.58
N PHE A 128 8.65 -2.00 3.33
CA PHE A 128 7.83 -1.60 4.47
C PHE A 128 8.29 -2.29 5.74
N ALA A 129 8.39 -1.53 6.82
CA ALA A 129 8.74 -2.05 8.13
C ALA A 129 7.86 -1.41 9.19
N ARG A 130 7.49 -2.18 10.20
CA ARG A 130 7.02 -1.65 11.49
C ARG A 130 7.99 -2.09 12.58
N GLY A 131 7.91 -1.50 13.76
CA GLY A 131 8.79 -1.86 14.88
C GLY A 131 8.41 -1.24 16.19
N ALA A 132 9.09 -1.71 17.23
CA ALA A 132 9.21 -0.98 18.48
C ALA A 132 10.32 0.09 18.39
N THR A 133 10.25 1.10 19.24
CA THR A 133 11.34 2.06 19.47
C THR A 133 11.82 1.95 20.92
N SER A 134 12.91 2.62 21.24
CA SER A 134 13.49 2.68 22.59
C SER A 134 13.53 4.11 23.11
N LEU A 135 13.86 4.29 24.39
CA LEU A 135 14.13 5.60 24.98
C LEU A 135 15.29 6.35 24.30
N SER A 136 16.22 5.62 23.69
CA SER A 136 17.43 6.15 23.04
C SER A 136 17.30 6.32 21.52
N GLY A 137 16.14 5.99 20.95
CA GLY A 137 15.90 6.10 19.52
C GLY A 137 15.29 4.85 18.91
N LEU A 138 15.28 4.82 17.58
CA LEU A 138 14.65 3.77 16.78
C LEU A 138 15.51 2.50 16.76
N THR A 139 14.88 1.34 16.94
CA THR A 139 15.58 0.07 16.68
C THR A 139 15.75 -0.15 15.18
N MET A 140 16.78 -0.90 14.78
CA MET A 140 17.02 -1.23 13.37
C MET A 140 15.81 -1.91 12.72
N HIS A 141 15.45 -1.49 11.50
CA HIS A 141 14.37 -2.10 10.71
C HIS A 141 14.58 -3.58 10.33
N ASN A 142 15.74 -4.19 10.61
CA ASN A 142 16.10 -5.56 10.18
C ASN A 142 16.09 -6.59 11.31
N TYR A 143 16.32 -6.22 12.57
CA TYR A 143 16.60 -7.22 13.62
C TYR A 143 15.38 -7.68 14.42
N ASN A 144 14.31 -6.87 14.46
CA ASN A 144 13.16 -7.15 15.32
C ASN A 144 11.84 -7.35 14.56
N GLU A 145 11.68 -6.81 13.36
CA GLU A 145 10.51 -7.09 12.52
C GLU A 145 11.00 -7.37 11.10
N LYS A 146 10.58 -8.51 10.55
CA LYS A 146 10.78 -8.80 9.12
C LYS A 146 10.23 -7.61 8.34
N VAL A 147 10.96 -7.14 7.33
CA VAL A 147 10.36 -6.29 6.28
C VAL A 147 9.06 -6.98 5.89
N ALA A 148 7.91 -6.35 6.16
CA ALA A 148 6.63 -7.04 6.00
C ALA A 148 6.37 -7.33 4.52
N SER A 149 7.00 -6.54 3.64
CA SER A 149 6.89 -6.64 2.21
C SER A 149 8.07 -5.98 1.49
N THR A 150 8.69 -6.70 0.55
CA THR A 150 9.82 -6.24 -0.27
C THR A 150 9.49 -6.47 -1.75
N TYR A 151 9.40 -5.41 -2.55
CA TYR A 151 9.10 -5.56 -3.98
C TYR A 151 9.92 -4.61 -4.85
N LYS A 152 10.55 -5.14 -5.89
CA LYS A 152 11.28 -4.33 -6.88
C LYS A 152 10.33 -3.93 -8.01
N THR A 153 10.14 -2.64 -8.25
CA THR A 153 9.32 -2.16 -9.38
C THR A 153 9.84 -0.85 -9.96
N LYS A 154 9.46 -0.58 -11.21
CA LYS A 154 9.70 0.72 -11.83
C LYS A 154 8.80 1.74 -11.18
N ILE A 155 9.41 2.77 -10.64
CA ILE A 155 8.70 3.78 -9.87
C ILE A 155 7.62 4.42 -10.76
N ARG A 156 7.88 4.79 -12.03
CA ARG A 156 6.83 5.27 -12.97
C ARG A 156 5.54 4.45 -13.03
N ARG A 157 5.55 3.11 -12.84
CA ARG A 157 4.32 2.29 -12.93
C ARG A 157 3.34 2.57 -11.80
N ILE A 158 3.85 2.93 -10.62
CA ILE A 158 3.03 3.40 -9.50
C ILE A 158 2.50 4.85 -9.76
N PHE A 159 3.02 5.56 -10.78
CA PHE A 159 2.93 7.02 -10.97
C PHE A 159 2.35 7.39 -12.34
N GLY A 160 1.72 6.43 -13.04
CA GLY A 160 1.23 6.63 -14.41
C GLY A 160 0.06 7.60 -14.49
N VAL A 161 0.08 8.47 -15.51
CA VAL A 161 -1.08 9.28 -15.94
C VAL A 161 -2.03 8.50 -16.88
N ASP A 162 -1.59 7.33 -17.35
CA ASP A 162 -2.33 6.42 -18.22
C ASP A 162 -2.34 5.02 -17.61
N CYS A 163 -3.37 4.24 -17.93
CA CYS A 163 -3.45 2.85 -17.46
C CYS A 163 -2.30 1.99 -18.04
N PRO A 164 -1.70 1.10 -17.22
CA PRO A 164 -0.74 0.13 -17.72
C PRO A 164 -1.35 -0.76 -18.81
N SER A 165 -0.50 -1.34 -19.66
CA SER A 165 -0.97 -2.32 -20.64
C SER A 165 -1.68 -3.48 -19.95
N GLY A 166 -2.89 -3.83 -20.40
CA GLY A 166 -3.74 -4.84 -19.75
C GLY A 166 -4.77 -4.27 -18.79
N PHE A 167 -4.81 -2.95 -18.61
CA PHE A 167 -5.78 -2.26 -17.78
C PHE A 167 -6.70 -1.37 -18.62
N ASP A 168 -8.00 -1.40 -18.28
CA ASP A 168 -9.02 -0.53 -18.84
C ASP A 168 -9.23 0.67 -17.91
N TYR A 169 -9.26 1.88 -18.46
CA TYR A 169 -9.55 3.08 -17.69
C TYR A 169 -11.04 3.20 -17.37
N PHE A 170 -11.35 3.49 -16.10
CA PHE A 170 -12.68 3.75 -15.61
C PHE A 170 -12.84 5.22 -15.16
N PRO A 171 -13.42 6.09 -16.00
CA PRO A 171 -13.42 7.53 -15.78
C PRO A 171 -14.15 7.99 -14.53
N ASP A 172 -15.26 7.33 -14.19
CA ASP A 172 -16.13 7.74 -13.08
C ASP A 172 -15.42 7.65 -11.72
N TRP A 173 -14.45 6.74 -11.60
CA TRP A 173 -13.70 6.48 -10.36
C TRP A 173 -12.22 6.83 -10.47
N GLN A 174 -11.76 7.27 -11.64
CA GLN A 174 -10.34 7.54 -11.92
C GLN A 174 -9.44 6.33 -11.61
N LEU A 175 -9.92 5.14 -11.94
CA LEU A 175 -9.22 3.89 -11.70
C LEU A 175 -8.83 3.21 -13.03
N CYS A 176 -7.71 2.50 -13.01
CA CYS A 176 -7.37 1.52 -14.03
C CYS A 176 -7.68 0.13 -13.50
N ILE A 177 -8.51 -0.63 -14.20
CA ILE A 177 -8.93 -1.97 -13.80
C ILE A 177 -8.42 -3.00 -14.78
N GLY A 178 -7.76 -4.03 -14.28
CA GLY A 178 -7.23 -5.10 -15.12
C GLY A 178 -6.19 -5.94 -14.42
N SER A 179 -5.46 -6.73 -15.19
CA SER A 179 -4.27 -7.43 -14.69
C SER A 179 -3.29 -7.68 -15.82
N THR A 180 -1.99 -7.59 -15.51
CA THR A 180 -0.91 -7.99 -16.44
C THR A 180 -0.73 -9.51 -16.48
N LEU A 181 -1.12 -10.21 -15.41
CA LEU A 181 -1.08 -11.67 -15.29
C LEU A 181 -2.48 -12.23 -15.32
N LYS A 182 -2.69 -13.29 -16.09
CA LYS A 182 -3.99 -13.95 -16.12
C LYS A 182 -4.29 -14.65 -14.81
N GLU A 183 -3.32 -15.37 -14.27
CA GLU A 183 -3.45 -16.15 -13.04
C GLU A 183 -2.28 -15.85 -12.09
N GLY A 184 -2.52 -15.97 -10.79
CA GLY A 184 -1.46 -15.96 -9.77
C GLY A 184 -1.76 -16.91 -8.62
N ASP A 185 -0.68 -17.26 -7.91
CA ASP A 185 -0.62 -18.40 -6.97
C ASP A 185 -1.12 -17.99 -5.58
N GLY A 186 -2.44 -17.81 -5.48
CA GLY A 186 -3.12 -17.43 -4.25
C GLY A 186 -3.16 -15.93 -3.95
N TRP A 187 -3.88 -15.58 -2.89
CA TRP A 187 -4.27 -14.22 -2.55
C TRP A 187 -3.09 -13.29 -2.31
N THR A 188 -2.09 -13.75 -1.55
CA THR A 188 -0.90 -12.94 -1.27
C THR A 188 -0.12 -12.64 -2.55
N ALA A 189 0.01 -13.60 -3.47
CA ALA A 189 0.70 -13.40 -4.74
C ALA A 189 -0.07 -12.48 -5.70
N ASN A 190 -1.40 -12.60 -5.72
CA ASN A 190 -2.28 -11.76 -6.53
C ASN A 190 -2.28 -10.31 -6.04
N GLU A 191 -2.43 -10.09 -4.73
CA GLU A 191 -2.33 -8.76 -4.13
C GLU A 191 -0.97 -8.13 -4.39
N GLN A 192 0.10 -8.89 -4.19
CA GLN A 192 1.45 -8.44 -4.51
C GLN A 192 1.59 -8.04 -5.99
N SER A 193 0.96 -8.78 -6.91
CA SER A 193 0.98 -8.44 -8.33
C SER A 193 0.28 -7.12 -8.61
N CYS A 194 -0.86 -6.85 -7.96
CA CYS A 194 -1.55 -5.56 -8.07
C CYS A 194 -0.75 -4.42 -7.46
N PHE A 195 -0.11 -4.66 -6.31
CA PHE A 195 0.76 -3.70 -5.66
C PHE A 195 1.95 -3.28 -6.54
N ILE A 196 2.56 -4.23 -7.27
CA ILE A 196 3.66 -3.94 -8.20
C ILE A 196 3.24 -2.99 -9.32
N GLU A 197 1.98 -3.08 -9.76
CA GLU A 197 1.41 -2.19 -10.77
C GLU A 197 0.90 -0.86 -10.18
N GLY A 198 1.06 -0.64 -8.86
CA GLY A 198 0.67 0.61 -8.18
C GLY A 198 -0.73 0.62 -7.61
N GLY A 199 -1.32 -0.55 -7.38
CA GLY A 199 -2.70 -0.68 -6.93
C GLY A 199 -2.88 -1.79 -5.91
N ASN A 200 -4.11 -2.31 -5.84
CA ASN A 200 -4.48 -3.42 -4.97
C ASN A 200 -5.47 -4.33 -5.71
N LEU A 201 -5.74 -5.52 -5.20
CA LEU A 201 -6.88 -6.32 -5.64
C LEU A 201 -8.16 -5.50 -5.50
N VAL A 202 -9.06 -5.60 -6.48
CA VAL A 202 -10.27 -4.77 -6.55
C VAL A 202 -11.09 -4.80 -5.25
N THR A 203 -11.53 -3.63 -4.78
CA THR A 203 -12.39 -3.42 -3.61
C THR A 203 -13.74 -2.84 -4.06
N ILE A 204 -14.85 -3.35 -3.53
CA ILE A 204 -16.17 -3.10 -4.12
C ILE A 204 -17.15 -2.54 -3.09
N HIS A 205 -17.60 -1.31 -3.31
CA HIS A 205 -18.43 -0.54 -2.37
C HIS A 205 -19.85 -0.25 -2.85
N ASP A 206 -20.19 -0.65 -4.07
CA ASP A 206 -21.54 -0.49 -4.60
C ASP A 206 -21.85 -1.45 -5.76
N ALA A 207 -23.15 -1.52 -6.09
CA ALA A 207 -23.65 -2.43 -7.11
C ALA A 207 -23.23 -2.05 -8.54
N PHE A 208 -23.05 -0.76 -8.84
CA PHE A 208 -22.61 -0.32 -10.16
C PHE A 208 -21.15 -0.72 -10.39
N TYR A 209 -20.28 -0.44 -9.42
CA TYR A 209 -18.89 -0.86 -9.46
C TYR A 209 -18.75 -2.39 -9.53
N ASN A 210 -19.53 -3.14 -8.73
CA ASN A 210 -19.56 -4.60 -8.78
C ASN A 210 -19.85 -5.15 -10.19
N ASN A 211 -20.85 -4.59 -10.88
CA ASN A 211 -21.18 -4.99 -12.24
C ASN A 211 -20.08 -4.63 -13.23
N PHE A 212 -19.43 -3.48 -13.05
CA PHE A 212 -18.30 -3.07 -13.88
C PHE A 212 -17.11 -4.02 -13.74
N ILE A 213 -16.76 -4.42 -12.52
CA ILE A 213 -15.73 -5.44 -12.25
C ILE A 213 -16.11 -6.77 -12.93
N GLY A 214 -17.35 -7.22 -12.80
CA GLY A 214 -17.83 -8.44 -13.46
C GLY A 214 -17.72 -8.40 -14.98
N MET A 215 -18.09 -7.29 -15.62
CA MET A 215 -17.92 -7.11 -17.08
C MET A 215 -16.45 -7.09 -17.50
N THR A 216 -15.59 -6.44 -16.71
CA THR A 216 -14.15 -6.37 -16.97
C THR A 216 -13.51 -7.75 -16.83
N ALA A 217 -13.87 -8.49 -15.79
CA ALA A 217 -13.46 -9.87 -15.58
C ALA A 217 -13.90 -10.77 -16.74
N LEU A 218 -15.16 -10.66 -17.17
CA LEU A 218 -15.68 -11.43 -18.31
C LEU A 218 -14.90 -11.14 -19.59
N LYS A 219 -14.58 -9.87 -19.85
CA LYS A 219 -13.84 -9.42 -21.03
C LYS A 219 -12.39 -9.92 -21.03
N GLN A 220 -11.69 -9.84 -19.89
CA GLN A 220 -10.25 -10.10 -19.82
C GLN A 220 -9.92 -11.57 -19.48
N MET A 221 -10.73 -12.20 -18.62
CA MET A 221 -10.50 -13.52 -18.02
C MET A 221 -11.53 -14.58 -18.44
N GLY A 222 -12.61 -14.19 -19.12
CA GLY A 222 -13.68 -15.09 -19.52
C GLY A 222 -14.63 -15.44 -18.37
N SER A 223 -15.28 -16.60 -18.45
CA SER A 223 -16.31 -17.03 -17.49
C SER A 223 -15.77 -17.59 -16.17
N TYR A 224 -14.45 -17.56 -15.96
CA TYR A 224 -13.84 -18.04 -14.72
C TYR A 224 -13.97 -17.00 -13.62
N ARG A 225 -14.13 -17.47 -12.38
CA ARG A 225 -14.15 -16.59 -11.21
C ARG A 225 -12.82 -15.86 -11.07
N VAL A 226 -12.89 -14.64 -10.55
CA VAL A 226 -11.73 -13.80 -10.28
C VAL A 226 -11.66 -13.52 -8.78
N MET A 227 -10.46 -13.59 -8.23
CA MET A 227 -10.20 -13.19 -6.86
C MET A 227 -10.31 -11.67 -6.73
N ILE A 228 -10.94 -11.22 -5.65
CA ILE A 228 -11.09 -9.81 -5.27
C ILE A 228 -10.38 -9.52 -3.95
N GLY A 229 -10.23 -8.25 -3.59
CA GLY A 229 -9.43 -7.82 -2.43
C GLY A 229 -10.06 -8.10 -1.06
N LEU A 230 -11.14 -8.90 -0.99
CA LEU A 230 -11.81 -9.22 0.25
C LEU A 230 -11.25 -10.53 0.84
N LYS A 231 -10.77 -10.46 2.08
CA LYS A 231 -10.22 -11.60 2.82
C LYS A 231 -10.75 -11.64 4.25
N GLN A 232 -10.96 -12.84 4.78
CA GLN A 232 -11.36 -13.06 6.15
C GLN A 232 -10.12 -13.03 7.07
N ASN A 233 -10.27 -12.36 8.20
CA ASN A 233 -9.32 -12.32 9.30
C ASN A 233 -10.07 -12.71 10.59
N GLY A 234 -9.85 -13.95 11.04
CA GLY A 234 -10.64 -14.54 12.12
C GLY A 234 -12.10 -14.71 11.67
N THR A 235 -13.01 -13.90 12.20
CA THR A 235 -14.44 -13.95 11.84
C THR A 235 -14.89 -12.75 11.01
N VAL A 236 -13.99 -11.82 10.70
CA VAL A 236 -14.31 -10.53 10.06
C VAL A 236 -13.81 -10.51 8.63
N TRP A 237 -14.65 -10.06 7.69
CA TRP A 237 -14.27 -9.82 6.30
C TRP A 237 -13.75 -8.40 6.13
N GLU A 238 -12.62 -8.26 5.46
CA GLU A 238 -11.90 -6.99 5.34
C GLU A 238 -11.38 -6.80 3.92
N TRP A 239 -11.46 -5.56 3.44
CA TRP A 239 -10.86 -5.17 2.18
C TRP A 239 -9.35 -4.91 2.34
N VAL A 240 -8.60 -5.23 1.29
CA VAL A 240 -7.14 -5.10 1.26
C VAL A 240 -6.63 -3.66 1.40
N ASP A 241 -7.43 -2.69 0.97
CA ASP A 241 -7.15 -1.25 1.11
C ASP A 241 -7.53 -0.69 2.49
N GLY A 242 -8.15 -1.51 3.36
CA GLY A 242 -8.60 -1.11 4.70
C GLY A 242 -9.90 -0.30 4.72
N SER A 243 -10.58 -0.15 3.58
CA SER A 243 -11.91 0.46 3.50
C SER A 243 -12.96 -0.32 4.28
N ALA A 244 -14.09 0.33 4.55
CA ALA A 244 -15.19 -0.29 5.29
C ALA A 244 -15.83 -1.42 4.47
N PHE A 245 -16.18 -2.53 5.13
CA PHE A 245 -16.99 -3.58 4.52
C PHE A 245 -18.48 -3.20 4.54
N ASP A 246 -18.86 -2.26 3.67
CA ASP A 246 -20.16 -1.58 3.63
C ASP A 246 -21.10 -2.08 2.51
N TYR A 247 -20.56 -2.84 1.57
CA TYR A 247 -21.30 -3.48 0.49
C TYR A 247 -20.99 -4.96 0.39
N GLN A 248 -22.02 -5.76 0.10
CA GLN A 248 -21.86 -7.21 -0.07
C GLN A 248 -22.72 -7.76 -1.20
N ARG A 249 -22.17 -8.72 -1.94
CA ARG A 249 -22.85 -9.42 -3.03
C ARG A 249 -22.65 -10.93 -3.01
N TRP A 250 -22.58 -11.52 -1.82
CA TRP A 250 -22.50 -12.96 -1.65
C TRP A 250 -23.62 -13.70 -2.39
N ALA A 251 -23.27 -14.83 -3.00
CA ALA A 251 -24.24 -15.74 -3.58
C ALA A 251 -25.12 -16.37 -2.47
N PRO A 252 -26.32 -16.88 -2.79
CA PRO A 252 -27.15 -17.57 -1.81
C PRO A 252 -26.38 -18.72 -1.13
N GLY A 253 -26.27 -18.65 0.19
CA GLY A 253 -25.54 -19.62 1.01
C GLY A 253 -24.06 -19.30 1.23
N GLU A 254 -23.56 -18.19 0.69
CA GLU A 254 -22.20 -17.70 0.92
C GLU A 254 -22.18 -16.51 1.92
N PRO A 255 -21.06 -16.25 2.61
CA PRO A 255 -19.87 -17.10 2.68
C PRO A 255 -20.18 -18.40 3.44
N SER A 256 -19.74 -19.54 2.90
CA SER A 256 -20.16 -20.86 3.39
C SER A 256 -19.14 -21.55 4.27
N ASN A 257 -17.87 -21.17 4.18
CA ASN A 257 -16.75 -21.73 4.93
C ASN A 257 -16.78 -23.28 4.99
N LYS A 258 -17.06 -23.92 3.85
CA LYS A 258 -17.41 -25.36 3.81
C LYS A 258 -16.32 -26.27 4.37
N ASP A 259 -15.06 -25.87 4.23
CA ASP A 259 -13.89 -26.64 4.67
C ASP A 259 -13.09 -25.98 5.82
N GLY A 260 -13.59 -24.87 6.37
CA GLY A 260 -12.93 -24.14 7.45
C GLY A 260 -11.74 -23.27 7.02
N ASP A 261 -11.44 -23.19 5.73
CA ASP A 261 -10.30 -22.46 5.14
C ASP A 261 -10.70 -21.64 3.89
N GLU A 262 -11.97 -21.27 3.76
CA GLU A 262 -12.47 -20.44 2.63
C GLU A 262 -12.38 -18.94 2.95
N ASP A 263 -11.20 -18.47 3.31
CA ASP A 263 -10.99 -17.11 3.80
C ASP A 263 -10.90 -16.05 2.70
N CYS A 264 -11.04 -16.40 1.42
CA CYS A 264 -10.88 -15.46 0.30
C CYS A 264 -12.16 -15.35 -0.54
N ALA A 265 -12.43 -14.14 -1.05
CA ALA A 265 -13.60 -13.91 -1.88
C ALA A 265 -13.29 -13.93 -3.38
N TYR A 266 -14.23 -14.47 -4.14
CA TYR A 266 -14.17 -14.58 -5.58
C TYR A 266 -15.43 -14.01 -6.21
N LEU A 267 -15.29 -13.11 -7.18
CA LEU A 267 -16.38 -12.65 -8.02
C LEU A 267 -16.58 -13.60 -9.19
N ASP A 268 -17.82 -14.04 -9.41
CA ASP A 268 -18.21 -14.81 -10.58
C ASP A 268 -18.75 -13.88 -11.67
N PRO A 269 -18.04 -13.71 -12.82
CA PRO A 269 -18.43 -12.76 -13.85
C PRO A 269 -19.71 -13.14 -14.58
N ASN A 270 -20.23 -14.37 -14.40
CA ASN A 270 -21.46 -14.80 -15.07
C ASN A 270 -22.72 -14.33 -14.34
N ASN A 271 -22.64 -14.07 -13.03
CA ASN A 271 -23.79 -13.67 -12.20
C ASN A 271 -23.50 -12.47 -11.27
N ASN A 272 -22.26 -11.98 -11.27
CA ASN A 272 -21.75 -10.88 -10.45
C ASN A 272 -21.89 -11.08 -8.94
N ASN A 273 -22.04 -12.32 -8.46
CA ASN A 273 -22.06 -12.65 -7.04
C ASN A 273 -20.68 -13.10 -6.55
N TRP A 274 -20.50 -13.03 -5.24
CA TRP A 274 -19.27 -13.42 -4.57
C TRP A 274 -19.41 -14.80 -3.94
N TYR A 275 -18.31 -15.55 -3.94
CA TYR A 275 -18.19 -16.87 -3.33
C TYR A 275 -16.98 -16.89 -2.41
N SER A 276 -17.09 -17.52 -1.24
CA SER A 276 -15.91 -17.83 -0.43
C SER A 276 -15.14 -18.99 -1.06
N GLY A 277 -13.82 -18.98 -0.92
CA GLY A 277 -12.95 -20.05 -1.39
C GLY A 277 -11.56 -19.97 -0.76
N GLU A 278 -10.76 -21.01 -0.96
CA GLU A 278 -9.42 -21.11 -0.36
C GLU A 278 -8.46 -20.08 -0.94
N CYS A 279 -7.67 -19.43 -0.08
CA CYS A 279 -6.77 -18.36 -0.49
C CYS A 279 -5.54 -18.81 -1.31
N PHE A 280 -5.28 -20.11 -1.44
CA PHE A 280 -4.02 -20.63 -1.98
C PHE A 280 -4.14 -21.18 -3.41
N TYR A 281 -5.31 -21.09 -4.04
CA TYR A 281 -5.48 -21.57 -5.41
C TYR A 281 -4.89 -20.63 -6.44
N LEU A 282 -4.29 -21.24 -7.48
CA LEU A 282 -4.01 -20.56 -8.74
C LEU A 282 -5.32 -20.06 -9.35
N THR A 283 -5.46 -18.75 -9.50
CA THR A 283 -6.73 -18.13 -9.91
C THR A 283 -6.50 -16.87 -10.71
N ASN A 284 -7.48 -16.54 -11.54
CA ASN A 284 -7.58 -15.21 -12.10
C ASN A 284 -7.83 -14.16 -11.01
N PHE A 285 -7.39 -12.94 -11.26
CA PHE A 285 -7.56 -11.81 -10.34
C PHE A 285 -7.64 -10.51 -11.13
N LEU A 286 -8.22 -9.48 -10.51
CA LEU A 286 -8.23 -8.13 -11.05
C LEU A 286 -7.66 -7.16 -10.04
N CYS A 287 -6.85 -6.24 -10.55
CA CYS A 287 -6.26 -5.14 -9.83
C CYS A 287 -7.04 -3.85 -10.13
N GLN A 288 -7.10 -2.96 -9.14
CA GLN A 288 -7.45 -1.56 -9.31
C GLN A 288 -6.23 -0.70 -9.02
N ILE A 289 -5.93 0.25 -9.91
CA ILE A 289 -4.84 1.21 -9.74
C ILE A 289 -5.44 2.61 -9.77
N PRO A 290 -5.25 3.44 -8.73
CA PRO A 290 -5.66 4.83 -8.78
C PRO A 290 -4.82 5.59 -9.82
N LEU A 291 -5.47 6.32 -10.72
CA LEU A 291 -4.78 7.30 -11.55
C LEU A 291 -4.64 8.61 -10.78
N VAL A 292 -3.40 9.04 -10.56
CA VAL A 292 -3.13 10.42 -10.18
C VAL A 292 -3.22 11.28 -11.46
N LEU A 293 -4.39 11.86 -11.69
CA LEU A 293 -4.53 12.89 -12.74
C LEU A 293 -3.77 14.15 -12.29
N ASN A 294 -2.71 14.52 -13.01
CA ASN A 294 -2.10 15.85 -12.89
C ASN A 294 -3.19 16.90 -13.18
N LYS A 295 -3.68 17.58 -12.14
CA LYS A 295 -4.47 18.81 -12.28
C LYS A 295 -3.57 20.01 -12.06
#